data_AF-A0A1Q5K4J3-F1
#
_entry.id   AF-A0A1Q5K4J3-F1
#
_cell.length_a   1.000
_cell.length_b   1.000
_cell.length_c   1.000
_cell.angle_alpha   90.00
_cell.angle_beta   90.00
_cell.angle_gamma   90.00
#
_symmetry.space_group_name_H-M   'P 1'
#
loop_
_entity.id
_entity.type
_entity.pdbx_description
1 polymer ?
#
loop_
_entity_poly.entity_id
_entity_poly.type
_entity_poly.pdbx_seq_one_letter_code
_entity_poly.pdbx_strand_id
1 'polypeptide(L)' 'MQWSECTTSERMKALRGGMTQEQLAEAAAVSVGVVRKLERGGTASLPSLLSIADGAGVRGRRPRKRCGGAA' A
#
# COMPACT_ATOMS: atom_id res chain seq x y z
N MET A 1 6.56 -9.16 16.98
CA MET A 1 5.27 -8.46 16.79
C MET A 1 4.30 -9.44 16.16
N GLN A 2 3.21 -9.79 16.83
CA GLN A 2 2.21 -10.68 16.25
C GLN A 2 1.29 -9.90 15.31
N TRP A 3 1.07 -10.42 14.10
CA TRP A 3 0.27 -9.73 13.08
C TRP A 3 -1.17 -9.45 13.51
N SER A 4 -1.70 -10.23 14.46
CA SER A 4 -3.02 -10.06 15.07
C SER A 4 -3.13 -8.82 15.96
N GLU A 5 -2.03 -8.36 16.54
CA GLU A 5 -2.00 -7.24 17.50
C GLU A 5 -1.85 -5.87 16.83
N CYS A 6 -1.42 -5.83 15.56
CA CYS A 6 -1.30 -4.57 14.82
C CYS A 6 -2.68 -3.92 14.63
N THR A 7 -2.68 -2.60 14.51
CA THR A 7 -3.81 -1.82 13.99
C THR A 7 -3.83 -1.91 12.47
N THR A 8 -4.97 -1.58 11.86
CA THR A 8 -5.09 -1.53 10.38
C THR A 8 -4.11 -0.52 9.77
N SER A 9 -3.84 0.60 10.44
CA SER A 9 -2.87 1.60 10.02
C SER A 9 -1.43 1.09 10.08
N GLU A 10 -1.06 0.32 11.10
CA GLU A 10 0.26 -0.31 11.19
C GLU A 10 0.43 -1.38 10.11
N ARG A 11 -0.59 -2.22 9.88
CA ARG A 11 -0.59 -3.19 8.77
C ARG A 11 -0.45 -2.49 7.43
N MET A 12 -1.13 -1.36 7.23
CA MET A 12 -1.05 -0.57 6.01
C MET A 12 0.37 -0.03 5.77
N LYS A 13 1.02 0.53 6.80
CA LYS A 13 2.41 0.99 6.72
C LYS A 13 3.38 -0.15 6.45
N ALA A 14 3.18 -1.31 7.09
CA ALA A 14 3.97 -2.51 6.84
C ALA A 14 3.79 -3.02 5.39
N LEU A 15 2.56 -3.03 4.88
CA LEU A 15 2.21 -3.44 3.52
C LEU A 15 2.82 -2.53 2.44
N ARG A 16 2.89 -1.22 2.71
CA ARG A 16 3.56 -0.27 1.81
C ARG A 16 5.06 -0.59 1.64
N GLY A 17 5.69 -1.13 2.68
CA GLY A 17 7.13 -1.42 2.68
C GLY A 17 7.94 -0.16 2.37
N GLY A 18 8.83 -0.25 1.37
CA GLY A 18 9.69 0.86 0.95
C GLY A 18 9.06 1.89 0.01
N MET A 19 7.79 1.73 -0.39
CA MET A 19 7.14 2.68 -1.31
C MET A 19 6.76 3.97 -0.57
N THR A 20 6.71 5.11 -1.25
CA THR A 20 6.03 6.31 -0.69
C THR A 20 4.51 6.13 -0.73
N GLN A 21 3.77 6.99 -0.02
CA GLN A 21 2.30 6.94 -0.04
C GLN A 21 1.75 7.18 -1.45
N GLU A 22 2.39 8.06 -2.21
CA GLU A 22 2.09 8.40 -3.59
C GLU A 22 2.36 7.20 -4.51
N GLN A 23 3.51 6.54 -4.35
CA GLN A 23 3.86 5.35 -5.13
C GLN A 23 2.89 4.19 -4.88
N LEU A 24 2.45 3.99 -3.64
CA LEU A 24 1.45 2.97 -3.33
C LEU A 24 0.09 3.34 -3.93
N ALA A 25 -0.31 4.60 -3.83
CA ALA A 25 -1.57 5.08 -4.40
C ALA A 25 -1.61 4.89 -5.92
N GLU A 26 -0.51 5.22 -6.60
CA GLU A 26 -0.33 5.00 -8.03
C GLU A 26 -0.39 3.51 -8.39
N ALA A 27 0.37 2.66 -7.69
CA ALA A 27 0.38 1.22 -7.93
C ALA A 27 -0.97 0.55 -7.69
N ALA A 28 -1.75 1.08 -6.74
CA ALA A 28 -3.08 0.60 -6.38
C ALA A 28 -4.22 1.28 -7.15
N ALA A 29 -3.93 2.23 -8.05
CA ALA A 29 -4.93 3.04 -8.76
C ALA A 29 -5.98 3.69 -7.83
N VAL A 30 -5.55 4.19 -6.66
CA VAL A 30 -6.38 4.93 -5.70
C VAL A 30 -5.82 6.34 -5.48
N SER A 31 -6.60 7.23 -4.86
CA SER A 31 -6.07 8.54 -4.48
C SER A 31 -5.11 8.43 -3.29
N VAL A 32 -4.07 9.28 -3.26
CA VAL A 32 -3.14 9.37 -2.12
C VAL A 32 -3.86 9.71 -0.81
N GLY A 33 -5.00 10.41 -0.90
CA GLY A 33 -5.87 10.70 0.25
C GLY A 33 -6.42 9.44 0.92
N VAL A 34 -6.75 8.40 0.15
CA VAL A 34 -7.20 7.11 0.69
C VAL A 34 -6.06 6.42 1.46
N VAL A 35 -4.84 6.41 0.90
CA VAL A 35 -3.65 5.87 1.58
C VAL A 35 -3.37 6.61 2.88
N ARG A 36 -3.34 7.94 2.85
CA ARG A 36 -3.15 8.80 4.04
C ARG A 36 -4.25 8.62 5.08
N LYS A 37 -5.49 8.40 4.67
CA LYS A 37 -6.61 8.14 5.58
C LYS A 37 -6.41 6.81 6.30
N LEU A 38 -6.08 5.75 5.56
CA LEU A 38 -5.86 4.42 6.12
C LEU A 38 -4.65 4.37 7.07
N GLU A 39 -3.54 5.02 6.71
CA GLU A 39 -2.35 5.06 7.58
C GLU A 39 -2.53 5.88 8.87
N ARG A 40 -3.57 6.72 8.93
CA ARG A 40 -3.99 7.46 10.14
C ARG A 40 -5.08 6.74 10.94
N GLY A 41 -5.47 5.53 10.55
CA GLY A 41 -6.49 4.73 11.24
C GLY A 41 -7.92 4.98 10.77
N GLY A 42 -8.11 5.68 9.65
CA GLY A 42 -9.42 5.83 9.03
C GLY A 42 -9.86 4.59 8.24
N THR A 43 -11.06 4.66 7.68
CA THR A 43 -11.67 3.57 6.90
C THR A 43 -11.68 3.85 5.39
N ALA A 44 -11.68 2.80 4.58
CA ALA A 44 -11.89 2.85 3.14
C ALA A 44 -12.87 1.75 2.71
N SER A 45 -13.38 1.85 1.48
CA SER A 45 -14.22 0.81 0.91
C SER A 45 -13.45 -0.50 0.71
N LEU A 46 -14.13 -1.64 0.76
CA LEU A 46 -13.52 -2.94 0.47
C LEU A 46 -12.83 -2.99 -0.91
N PRO A 47 -13.41 -2.45 -2.01
CA PRO A 47 -12.71 -2.35 -3.29
C PRO A 47 -11.39 -1.59 -3.22
N SER A 48 -11.34 -0.48 -2.46
CA SER A 48 -10.11 0.29 -2.27
C SER A 48 -9.05 -0.52 -1.51
N LEU A 49 -9.45 -1.25 -0.47
CA LEU A 49 -8.54 -2.11 0.30
C LEU A 49 -7.97 -3.25 -0.55
N LEU A 50 -8.80 -3.86 -1.40
CA LEU A 50 -8.35 -4.91 -2.33
C LEU A 50 -7.38 -4.36 -3.38
N SER A 51 -7.66 -3.17 -3.92
CA SER A 51 -6.78 -2.52 -4.91
C SER A 51 -5.42 -2.15 -4.29
N ILE A 52 -5.43 -1.70 -3.03
CA ILE A 52 -4.21 -1.46 -2.25
C ILE A 52 -3.40 -2.73 -2.00
N ALA A 53 -4.06 -3.83 -1.62
CA ALA A 53 -3.38 -5.11 -1.43
C ALA A 53 -2.75 -5.65 -2.73
N ASP A 54 -3.42 -5.43 -3.87
CA ASP A 54 -2.88 -5.75 -5.20
C ASP A 54 -1.66 -4.87 -5.54
N GLY A 55 -1.77 -3.55 -5.37
CA GLY A 55 -0.69 -2.59 -5.62
C GLY A 55 0.54 -2.79 -4.72
N ALA A 56 0.33 -3.22 -3.48
CA ALA A 56 1.39 -3.59 -2.54
C ALA A 56 2.05 -4.95 -2.87
N GLY A 57 1.49 -5.74 -3.79
CA GLY A 57 2.03 -7.02 -4.21
C GLY A 57 1.67 -8.20 -3.30
N VAL A 58 0.63 -8.07 -2.46
CA VAL A 58 0.13 -9.17 -1.60
C VAL A 58 -0.55 -10.27 -2.42
N ARG A 59 -1.08 -9.93 -3.61
CA ARG A 59 -1.65 -10.86 -4.57
C ARG A 59 -0.86 -10.88 -5.88
N GLY A 60 0.33 -11.47 -5.84
CA GLY A 60 0.98 -11.96 -7.06
C GLY A 60 1.78 -10.91 -7.84
N ARG A 61 3.06 -11.25 -8.05
CA ARG A 61 4.05 -10.58 -8.91
C ARG A 61 3.44 -9.83 -10.10
N ARG A 62 3.39 -8.50 -10.04
CA ARG A 62 3.62 -7.66 -11.22
C ARG A 62 5.12 -7.44 -11.38
N PRO A 63 5.70 -7.61 -12.58
CA PRO A 63 7.11 -7.32 -12.82
C PRO A 63 7.34 -5.81 -12.63
N ARG A 64 8.05 -5.44 -11.56
CA ARG A 64 8.64 -4.12 -11.39
C ARG A 64 9.62 -3.92 -12.53
N LYS A 65 9.31 -3.01 -13.47
CA LYS A 65 10.35 -2.41 -14.31
C LYS A 65 11.31 -1.77 -13.31
N ARG A 66 12.54 -2.26 -13.26
CA ARG A 66 13.64 -1.65 -12.51
C ARG A 66 13.82 -0.26 -13.13
N CYS A 67 13.29 0.78 -12.49
CA CYS A 67 13.64 2.15 -12.88
C CYS A 67 15.14 2.28 -12.66
N GLY A 68 15.85 2.58 -13.74
CA GLY A 68 17.30 2.53 -13.85
C GLY A 68 17.99 3.42 -12.83
N GLY A 69 19.15 2.93 -12.36
CA GLY A 69 20.18 3.81 -11.85
C GLY A 69 20.81 4.55 -13.01
N ALA A 70 20.86 5.87 -12.91
CA ALA A 70 21.88 6.67 -13.57
C ALA A 70 22.84 7.10 -12.46
N ALA A 71 24.11 6.74 -12.65
CA ALA A 71 25.26 7.24 -11.89
C ALA A 71 25.53 8.71 -12.24
#